data_AF-A0A6J4HL89-F1
#
_entry.id   AF-A0A6J4HL89-F1
#
_cell.length_a   1.000
_cell.length_b   1.000
_cell.length_c   1.000
_cell.angle_alpha   90.00
_cell.angle_beta   90.00
_cell.angle_gamma   90.00
#
_symmetry.space_group_name_H-M   'P 1'
#
loop_
_entity.id
_entity.type
_entity.pdbx_description
1 polymer ?
#
loop_
_entity_poly.entity_id
_entity_poly.type
_entity_poly.pdbx_seq_one_letter_code
_entity_poly.pdbx_strand_id
1 'polypeptide(L)'
;MGAGLIGIDWEKLDYVADPRMHMATALPAISNGNRTYTFTLRDNLKWSDGKPIAADDFNYAWEQASKRENNWVSFGTVVGRIESFKADGKTVTVTLKETLSRLLGLAIAGSIGPLPKHVWEGKSWLDAAANPELLKPTVVSGPYVPGNLGAEQH
;
A
#
# COMPACT_ATOMS: atom_id res chain seq x y z
N MET A 1 -10.80 -2.69 -2.38
CA MET A 1 -9.65 -1.96 -2.96
C MET A 1 -9.31 -0.82 -2.00
N GLY A 2 -8.04 -0.68 -1.62
CA GLY A 2 -7.59 0.28 -0.61
C GLY A 2 -7.18 1.64 -1.18
N ALA A 3 -7.18 2.69 -0.36
CA ALA A 3 -6.62 3.98 -0.74
C ALA A 3 -5.07 3.88 -0.84
N GLY A 4 -4.49 4.31 -1.95
CA GLY A 4 -3.03 4.39 -2.12
C GLY A 4 -2.42 5.57 -1.33
N LEU A 5 -1.10 5.59 -1.18
CA LEU A 5 -0.39 6.74 -0.60
C LEU A 5 -0.56 7.99 -1.48
N ILE A 6 -0.48 7.82 -2.80
CA ILE A 6 -0.62 8.84 -3.85
C ILE A 6 -1.26 8.17 -5.08
N GLY A 7 -1.67 8.95 -6.08
CA GLY A 7 -2.23 8.45 -7.34
C GLY A 7 -1.84 9.31 -8.53
N ILE A 8 -2.32 8.94 -9.72
CA ILE A 8 -2.05 9.67 -10.97
C ILE A 8 -3.19 10.65 -11.24
N ASP A 9 -2.86 11.92 -11.44
CA ASP A 9 -3.72 12.89 -12.11
C ASP A 9 -3.62 12.64 -13.62
N TRP A 10 -4.67 12.09 -14.21
CA TRP A 10 -4.69 11.70 -15.62
C TRP A 10 -4.73 12.88 -16.60
N GLU A 11 -5.09 14.07 -16.14
CA GLU A 11 -5.04 15.28 -16.98
C GLU A 11 -3.62 15.83 -17.03
N LYS A 12 -2.93 15.82 -15.88
CA LYS A 12 -1.54 16.32 -15.78
C LYS A 12 -0.48 15.26 -16.08
N LEU A 13 -0.88 13.99 -16.15
CA LEU A 13 0.01 12.83 -16.26
C LEU A 13 1.12 12.85 -15.20
N ASP A 14 0.78 13.27 -13.99
CA ASP A 14 1.70 13.37 -12.85
C ASP A 14 1.05 12.84 -11.57
N TYR A 15 1.87 12.57 -10.56
CA TYR A 15 1.39 12.16 -9.26
C TYR A 15 0.71 13.29 -8.50
N VAL A 16 -0.35 12.93 -7.78
CA VAL A 16 -1.10 13.81 -6.89
C VAL A 16 -1.42 13.10 -5.58
N ALA A 17 -1.47 13.87 -4.50
CA ALA A 17 -2.00 13.44 -3.20
C ALA A 17 -3.37 14.11 -2.98
N ASP A 18 -4.41 13.62 -3.66
CA ASP A 18 -5.79 14.08 -3.40
C ASP A 18 -6.26 13.63 -2.00
N PRO A 19 -6.58 14.55 -1.07
CA PRO A 19 -6.95 14.23 0.30
C PRO A 19 -8.26 13.44 0.43
N ARG A 20 -9.07 13.34 -0.63
CA ARG A 20 -10.31 12.55 -0.67
C ARG A 20 -10.06 11.09 -1.01
N MET A 21 -8.97 10.80 -1.72
CA MET A 21 -8.70 9.51 -2.33
C MET A 21 -7.45 8.82 -1.77
N HIS A 22 -6.50 9.60 -1.24
CA HIS A 22 -5.18 9.10 -0.88
C HIS A 22 -4.88 9.23 0.61
N MET A 23 -3.89 8.48 1.07
CA MET A 23 -3.46 8.45 2.46
C MET A 23 -2.38 9.48 2.80
N ALA A 24 -1.64 10.00 1.82
CA ALA A 24 -0.66 11.06 2.07
C ALA A 24 -1.33 12.45 2.07
N THR A 25 -0.81 13.37 2.89
CA THR A 25 -1.26 14.78 2.92
C THR A 25 -0.75 15.59 1.74
N ALA A 26 0.37 15.16 1.14
CA ALA A 26 1.03 15.77 -0.01
C ALA A 26 1.91 14.73 -0.73
N LEU A 27 2.52 15.12 -1.86
CA LEU A 27 3.62 14.35 -2.43
C LEU A 27 4.78 14.23 -1.43
N PRO A 28 5.57 13.13 -1.48
CA PRO A 28 6.60 12.88 -0.49
C PRO A 28 7.72 13.92 -0.56
N ALA A 29 8.36 14.19 0.58
CA ALA A 29 9.65 14.86 0.58
C ALA A 29 10.70 13.90 -0.04
N ILE A 30 11.41 14.39 -1.06
CA ILE A 30 12.41 13.60 -1.80
C ILE A 30 13.81 14.07 -1.40
N SER A 31 14.68 13.13 -1.04
CA SER A 31 16.06 13.41 -0.64
C SER A 31 17.02 12.31 -1.12
N ASN A 32 18.30 12.42 -0.75
CA ASN A 32 19.33 11.43 -1.06
C ASN A 32 19.47 11.16 -2.58
N GLY A 33 19.51 12.22 -3.40
CA GLY A 33 19.62 12.09 -4.85
C GLY A 33 18.46 11.33 -5.49
N ASN A 34 17.22 11.63 -5.08
CA ASN A 34 15.97 10.98 -5.53
C ASN A 34 15.84 9.49 -5.16
N ARG A 35 16.48 9.08 -4.06
CA ARG A 35 16.38 7.71 -3.53
C ARG A 35 15.46 7.60 -2.33
N THR A 36 15.36 8.63 -1.51
CA THR A 36 14.56 8.57 -0.27
C THR A 36 13.28 9.39 -0.42
N TYR A 37 12.15 8.76 -0.15
CA TYR A 37 10.80 9.30 -0.27
C TYR A 37 10.14 9.23 1.10
N THR A 38 9.73 10.38 1.64
CA THR A 38 9.08 10.45 2.95
C THR A 38 7.65 10.99 2.80
N PHE A 39 6.67 10.11 3.01
CA PHE A 39 5.25 10.43 2.99
C PHE A 39 4.77 10.77 4.38
N THR A 40 3.95 11.82 4.49
CA THR A 40 3.21 12.15 5.71
C THR A 40 1.77 11.72 5.54
N LEU A 41 1.26 10.88 6.45
CA LEU A 41 -0.08 10.34 6.45
C LEU A 41 -1.09 11.37 6.98
N ARG A 42 -2.32 11.34 6.44
CA ARG A 42 -3.43 12.16 6.96
C ARG A 42 -3.84 11.68 8.35
N ASP A 43 -4.55 12.57 9.04
CA ASP A 43 -5.23 12.21 10.27
C ASP A 43 -6.44 11.33 10.02
N ASN A 44 -6.83 10.58 11.06
CA ASN A 44 -8.07 9.80 11.11
C ASN A 44 -8.23 8.78 9.99
N LEU A 45 -7.14 8.21 9.49
CA LEU A 45 -7.19 7.05 8.61
C LEU A 45 -7.81 5.88 9.37
N LYS A 46 -8.86 5.29 8.80
CA LYS A 46 -9.59 4.17 9.38
C LYS A 46 -9.84 3.09 8.34
N TRP A 47 -9.76 1.86 8.79
CA TRP A 47 -10.30 0.70 8.10
C TRP A 47 -11.84 0.75 8.09
N SER A 48 -12.47 -0.02 7.20
CA SER A 48 -13.93 -0.09 7.09
C SER A 48 -14.63 -0.64 8.34
N ASP A 49 -13.90 -1.34 9.21
CA ASP A 49 -14.37 -1.80 10.53
C ASP A 49 -14.24 -0.72 11.63
N GLY A 50 -13.79 0.48 11.27
CA GLY A 50 -13.63 1.63 12.16
C GLY A 50 -12.31 1.67 12.93
N LYS A 51 -11.47 0.62 12.86
CA LYS A 51 -10.15 0.63 13.51
C LYS A 51 -9.21 1.61 12.81
N PRO A 52 -8.32 2.29 13.55
CA PRO A 52 -7.34 3.18 12.94
C PRO A 52 -6.38 2.39 12.04
N ILE A 53 -6.01 2.98 10.91
CA ILE A 53 -4.86 2.49 10.12
C ILE A 53 -3.60 3.00 10.81
N ALA A 54 -2.72 2.10 11.20
CA ALA A 54 -1.50 2.41 11.93
C ALA A 54 -0.24 2.17 11.09
N ALA A 55 0.90 2.72 11.54
CA ALA A 55 2.21 2.44 10.93
C ALA A 55 2.51 0.93 10.84
N ASP A 56 2.07 0.16 11.83
CA ASP A 56 2.26 -1.29 11.85
C ASP A 56 1.56 -2.02 10.70
N ASP A 57 0.45 -1.49 10.18
CA ASP A 57 -0.24 -2.07 9.00
C ASP A 57 0.60 -1.91 7.73
N PHE A 58 1.35 -0.81 7.61
CA PHE A 58 2.29 -0.59 6.50
C PHE A 58 3.54 -1.45 6.65
N ASN A 59 4.12 -1.52 7.85
CA ASN A 59 5.28 -2.38 8.12
C ASN A 59 4.94 -3.85 7.88
N TYR A 60 3.74 -4.28 8.30
CA TYR A 60 3.24 -5.62 8.02
C TYR A 60 3.10 -5.86 6.52
N ALA A 61 2.49 -4.94 5.77
CA ALA A 61 2.36 -5.08 4.32
C ALA A 61 3.73 -5.22 3.62
N TRP A 62 4.71 -4.40 4.01
CA TRP A 62 6.08 -4.50 3.51
C TRP A 62 6.73 -5.85 3.80
N GLU A 63 6.59 -6.33 5.05
CA GLU A 63 7.14 -7.63 5.47
C GLU A 63 6.56 -8.77 4.62
N GLN A 64 5.24 -8.78 4.41
CA GLN A 64 4.57 -9.82 3.63
C GLN A 64 4.90 -9.74 2.14
N ALA A 65 5.03 -8.54 1.57
CA ALA A 65 5.47 -8.36 0.19
C ALA A 65 6.92 -8.84 -0.02
N SER A 66 7.76 -8.76 1.02
CA SER A 66 9.18 -9.12 0.96
C SER A 66 9.45 -10.63 1.14
N LYS A 67 8.48 -11.39 1.65
CA LYS A 67 8.59 -12.84 1.82
C LYS A 67 8.45 -13.56 0.49
N ARG A 68 9.52 -14.25 0.08
CA ARG A 68 9.51 -15.04 -1.16
C ARG A 68 8.51 -16.19 -1.09
N GLU A 69 8.27 -16.74 0.10
CA GLU A 69 7.32 -17.84 0.30
C GLU A 69 5.88 -17.45 -0.04
N ASN A 70 5.54 -16.16 0.04
CA ASN A 70 4.20 -15.68 -0.32
C ASN A 70 3.95 -15.69 -1.84
N ASN A 71 4.98 -15.88 -2.67
CA ASN A 71 4.91 -15.99 -4.14
C ASN A 71 4.19 -14.82 -4.84
N TRP A 72 4.37 -13.59 -4.35
CA TRP A 72 3.82 -12.38 -5.00
C TRP A 72 4.67 -11.99 -6.21
N VAL A 73 4.55 -12.76 -7.30
CA VAL A 73 5.34 -12.56 -8.53
C VAL A 73 5.23 -11.11 -9.03
N SER A 74 4.04 -10.51 -8.94
CA SER A 74 3.78 -9.13 -9.37
C SER A 74 4.50 -8.05 -8.55
N PHE A 75 4.94 -8.34 -7.32
CA PHE A 75 5.66 -7.38 -6.46
C PHE A 75 7.18 -7.61 -6.44
N GLY A 76 7.69 -8.69 -7.03
CA GLY A 76 9.12 -9.01 -7.01
C GLY A 76 10.00 -7.89 -7.56
N THR A 77 9.56 -7.20 -8.62
CA THR A 77 10.29 -6.05 -9.20
C THR A 77 10.27 -4.82 -8.30
N VAL A 78 9.15 -4.56 -7.61
CA VAL A 78 9.00 -3.41 -6.70
C VAL A 78 9.89 -3.61 -5.47
N VAL A 79 9.70 -4.74 -4.77
CA VAL A 79 10.48 -5.11 -3.58
C VAL A 79 11.97 -5.17 -3.92
N GLY A 80 12.31 -5.72 -5.08
CA GLY A 80 13.69 -5.79 -5.56
C GLY A 80 14.38 -4.44 -5.71
N ARG A 81 13.65 -3.34 -5.87
CA ARG A 81 14.16 -1.97 -6.04
C ARG A 81 14.16 -1.14 -4.75
N ILE A 82 13.46 -1.59 -3.72
CA ILE A 82 13.42 -0.94 -2.40
C ILE A 82 14.58 -1.47 -1.55
N GLU A 83 15.38 -0.55 -1.02
CA GLU A 83 16.48 -0.83 -0.08
C GLU A 83 15.95 -0.91 1.34
N SER A 84 15.10 0.03 1.74
CA SER A 84 14.46 0.04 3.05
C SER A 84 13.06 0.64 2.99
N PHE A 85 12.20 0.13 3.86
CA PHE A 85 10.85 0.64 4.08
C PHE A 85 10.64 0.71 5.60
N LYS A 86 10.15 1.85 6.09
CA LYS A 86 9.78 2.04 7.49
C LYS A 86 8.55 2.92 7.58
N ALA A 87 7.55 2.46 8.33
CA ALA A 87 6.48 3.30 8.82
C ALA A 87 6.64 3.54 10.33
N ASP A 88 6.46 4.79 10.75
CA ASP A 88 6.58 5.22 12.15
C ASP A 88 5.63 6.39 12.42
N GLY A 89 4.67 6.20 13.33
CA GLY A 89 3.61 7.16 13.59
C GLY A 89 2.81 7.50 12.32
N LYS A 90 2.96 8.74 11.84
CA LYS A 90 2.32 9.26 10.61
C LYS A 90 3.28 9.35 9.43
N THR A 91 4.45 8.73 9.51
CA THR A 91 5.49 8.85 8.49
C THR A 91 5.73 7.50 7.85
N VAL A 92 5.77 7.46 6.51
CA VAL A 92 6.23 6.30 5.74
C VAL A 92 7.46 6.74 4.95
N THR A 93 8.60 6.11 5.22
CA THR A 93 9.87 6.38 4.54
C THR A 93 10.26 5.17 3.70
N VAL A 94 10.51 5.42 2.41
CA VAL A 94 10.97 4.41 1.45
C VAL A 94 12.28 4.87 0.84
N THR A 95 13.32 4.02 0.89
CA THR A 95 14.59 4.28 0.21
C THR A 95 14.77 3.28 -0.92
N LEU A 96 15.09 3.77 -2.11
CA LEU A 96 15.37 2.99 -3.31
C LEU A 96 16.86 2.67 -3.40
N LYS A 97 17.17 1.48 -3.95
CA LYS A 97 18.56 1.02 -4.14
C LYS A 97 19.36 1.88 -5.12
N GLU A 98 18.67 2.51 -6.06
CA GLU A 98 19.27 3.33 -7.10
C GLU A 98 18.41 4.56 -7.39
N THR A 99 19.04 5.60 -7.95
CA THR A 99 18.34 6.79 -8.40
C THR A 99 17.54 6.46 -9.66
N LEU A 100 16.25 6.79 -9.64
CA LEU A 100 15.34 6.61 -10.78
C LEU A 100 14.77 7.95 -11.22
N SER A 101 14.13 7.96 -12.40
CA SER A 101 13.34 9.13 -12.81
C SER A 101 12.26 9.42 -11.78
N ARG A 102 11.88 10.69 -11.60
CA ARG A 102 10.90 11.10 -10.59
C ARG A 102 9.61 10.28 -10.66
N LEU A 103 9.08 10.07 -11.87
CA LEU A 103 7.84 9.31 -12.08
C LEU A 103 7.98 7.85 -11.62
N LEU A 104 9.07 7.18 -12.01
CA LEU A 104 9.28 5.77 -11.65
C LEU A 104 9.59 5.62 -10.15
N GLY A 105 10.36 6.54 -9.58
CA GLY A 105 10.66 6.57 -8.16
C GLY A 105 9.41 6.74 -7.30
N LEU A 106 8.52 7.67 -7.68
CA LEU A 106 7.22 7.85 -7.02
C LEU A 106 6.31 6.62 -7.18
N ALA A 107 6.29 6.00 -8.37
CA ALA A 107 5.53 4.78 -8.61
C ALA A 107 5.92 3.66 -7.63
N ILE A 108 7.22 3.42 -7.49
CA ILE A 108 7.74 2.36 -6.62
C ILE A 108 7.54 2.73 -5.16
N ALA A 109 7.92 3.93 -4.74
CA ALA A 109 7.83 4.36 -3.35
C ALA A 109 6.39 4.43 -2.83
N GLY A 110 5.42 4.76 -3.69
CA GLY A 110 4.00 4.85 -3.34
C GLY A 110 3.21 3.54 -3.48
N SER A 111 3.84 2.46 -3.97
CA SER A 111 3.14 1.22 -4.35
C SER A 111 2.71 0.34 -3.19
N ILE A 112 3.34 0.48 -2.02
CA ILE A 112 3.07 -0.36 -0.85
C ILE A 112 2.12 0.39 0.08
N GLY A 113 0.84 0.02 -0.02
CA GLY A 113 -0.21 0.45 0.91
C GLY A 113 -0.29 -0.44 2.15
N PRO A 114 -1.10 -0.05 3.15
CA PRO A 114 -1.27 -0.83 4.36
C PRO A 114 -2.12 -2.08 4.10
N LEU A 115 -1.88 -3.13 4.90
CA LEU A 115 -2.72 -4.32 4.97
C LEU A 115 -3.28 -4.45 6.39
N PRO A 116 -4.56 -4.83 6.60
CA PRO A 116 -5.17 -4.84 7.92
C PRO A 116 -4.60 -6.00 8.74
N LYS A 117 -3.52 -5.72 9.47
CA LYS A 117 -2.72 -6.73 10.18
C LYS A 117 -3.61 -7.53 11.13
N HIS A 118 -4.52 -6.86 11.84
CA HIS A 118 -5.44 -7.48 12.80
C HIS A 118 -6.42 -8.49 12.19
N VAL A 119 -6.60 -8.50 10.87
CA VAL A 119 -7.44 -9.49 10.16
C VAL A 119 -6.59 -10.56 9.48
N TRP A 120 -5.38 -10.22 9.03
CA TRP A 120 -4.58 -11.07 8.14
C TRP A 120 -3.44 -11.81 8.85
N GLU A 121 -3.02 -11.33 10.02
CA GLU A 121 -1.92 -11.94 10.78
C GLU A 121 -2.22 -13.42 11.11
N GLY A 122 -1.23 -14.28 10.84
CA GLY A 122 -1.32 -15.72 11.06
C GLY A 122 -2.09 -16.52 10.00
N LYS A 123 -2.70 -15.88 8.99
CA LYS A 123 -3.44 -16.58 7.93
C LYS A 123 -2.53 -17.01 6.76
N SER A 124 -2.99 -18.03 6.02
CA SER A 124 -2.30 -18.48 4.81
C SER A 124 -2.36 -17.45 3.69
N TRP A 125 -1.28 -17.30 2.94
CA TRP A 125 -1.20 -16.42 1.76
C TRP A 125 -1.38 -17.18 0.43
N LEU A 126 -1.34 -18.51 0.48
CA LEU A 126 -1.37 -19.38 -0.69
C LEU A 126 -2.63 -20.25 -0.76
N ASP A 127 -3.39 -20.31 0.34
CA ASP A 127 -4.58 -21.13 0.45
C ASP A 127 -5.79 -20.26 0.80
N ALA A 128 -6.66 -20.06 -0.19
CA ALA A 128 -7.89 -19.30 -0.05
C ALA A 128 -8.96 -20.01 0.79
N ALA A 129 -8.89 -21.34 0.95
CA ALA A 129 -9.79 -22.06 1.85
C ALA A 129 -9.42 -21.79 3.32
N ALA A 130 -8.12 -21.77 3.63
CA ALA A 130 -7.61 -21.37 4.94
C ALA A 130 -7.64 -19.85 5.18
N ASN A 131 -7.66 -19.04 4.11
CA ASN A 131 -7.77 -17.59 4.19
C ASN A 131 -8.73 -17.02 3.14
N PRO A 132 -10.04 -16.95 3.45
CA PRO A 132 -11.04 -16.36 2.56
C PRO A 132 -10.80 -14.88 2.23
N GLU A 133 -10.01 -14.16 3.04
CA GLU A 133 -9.69 -12.74 2.81
C GLU A 133 -8.92 -12.50 1.51
N LEU A 134 -8.22 -13.52 0.99
CA LEU A 134 -7.50 -13.44 -0.28
C LEU A 134 -8.44 -13.18 -1.46
N LEU A 135 -9.65 -13.75 -1.41
CA LEU A 135 -10.65 -13.63 -2.48
C LEU A 135 -11.73 -12.60 -2.14
N LYS A 136 -12.09 -12.50 -0.86
CA LYS A 136 -13.18 -11.65 -0.39
C LYS A 136 -12.76 -10.91 0.88
N PRO A 137 -11.97 -9.82 0.73
CA PRO A 137 -11.53 -9.05 1.88
C PRO A 137 -12.72 -8.42 2.60
N THR A 138 -12.82 -8.67 3.90
CA THR A 138 -13.90 -8.18 4.76
C THR A 138 -13.61 -6.77 5.30
N VAL A 139 -12.32 -6.43 5.42
CA VAL A 139 -11.84 -5.13 5.89
C VAL A 139 -10.99 -4.47 4.81
N VAL A 140 -11.32 -3.22 4.47
CA VAL A 140 -10.63 -2.44 3.42
C VAL A 140 -10.41 -1.00 3.85
N SER A 141 -9.44 -0.32 3.24
CA SER A 141 -9.10 1.08 3.53
C SER A 141 -9.75 2.09 2.58
N GLY A 142 -10.49 1.61 1.57
CA GLY A 142 -11.25 2.44 0.63
C GLY A 142 -12.72 2.55 1.03
N PRO A 143 -13.47 3.51 0.43
CA PRO A 143 -14.88 3.75 0.77
C PRO A 143 -15.83 2.60 0.39
N TYR A 144 -15.35 1.60 -0.35
CA TYR A 144 -16.15 0.47 -0.83
C TYR A 144 -15.54 -0.85 -0.37
N VAL A 145 -16.31 -1.61 0.41
CA VAL A 145 -16.09 -3.06 0.58
C VAL A 145 -16.50 -3.74 -0.72
N PRO A 146 -15.71 -4.67 -1.29
CA PRO A 146 -16.17 -5.46 -2.43
C PRO A 146 -17.47 -6.17 -2.04
N GLY A 147 -18.59 -5.77 -2.67
CA GLY A 147 -19.84 -6.52 -2.58
C GLY A 147 -19.63 -7.93 -3.12
N ASN A 148 -20.49 -8.88 -2.73
CA ASN A 148 -20.56 -10.18 -3.40
C ASN A 148 -20.65 -9.94 -4.91
N LEU A 149 -19.57 -10.21 -5.64
CA LEU A 149 -19.66 -10.54 -7.05
C LEU A 149 -20.32 -11.92 -7.08
N GLY A 150 -21.65 -11.93 -6.94
CA GLY A 150 -22.42 -13.09 -7.36
C GLY A 150 -22.06 -13.32 -8.81
N ALA A 151 -21.62 -14.52 -9.15
CA ALA A 151 -21.54 -14.95 -10.53
C ALA A 151 -22.88 -14.59 -11.17
N GLU A 152 -22.89 -13.61 -12.08
CA GLU A 152 -24.05 -13.35 -12.90
C GLU A 152 -24.33 -14.65 -13.64
N GLN A 153 -25.49 -15.23 -13.31
CA GLN A 153 -26.15 -16.20 -14.17
C GLN A 153 -26.42 -15.50 -15.49
N HIS A 154 -25.71 -15.88 -16.54
CA HIS A 154 -26.20 -15.87 -17.91
C HIS A 154 -25.57 -17.04 -18.67
#